data_AF-A0A4U6UE16-F1
#
_entry.id   AF-A0A4U6UE16-F1
#
_cell.length_a   1.000
_cell.length_b   1.000
_cell.length_c   1.000
_cell.angle_alpha   90.00
_cell.angle_beta   90.00
_cell.angle_gamma   90.00
#
_symmetry.space_group_name_H-M   'P 1'
#
loop_
_entity.id
_entity.type
_entity.pdbx_description
1 polymer ?
#
loop_
_entity_poly.entity_id
_entity_poly.type
_entity_poly.pdbx_seq_one_letter_code
_entity_poly.pdbx_strand_id
1 'polypeptide(L)'
;MVTSTPLTMEDMHVNGSCRFAAAMAAASPFASLADALLAAHRIWLNEVDVNGWLEAFAAHPAIGTTSPSISKWSKEEQSAAISTATDSTSQELAEWNAKYREKFGFVFMICA
;
A
#
# COMPACT_ATOMS: atom_id res chain seq x y z
N MET A 1 -18.69 -4.35 28.88
CA MET A 1 -18.61 -4.76 27.45
C MET A 1 -18.01 -3.59 26.70
N VAL A 2 -16.83 -3.76 26.10
CA VAL A 2 -16.28 -2.75 25.19
C VAL A 2 -17.10 -2.88 23.90
N THR A 3 -17.89 -1.86 23.58
CA THR A 3 -18.58 -1.80 22.30
C THR A 3 -17.55 -1.43 21.24
N SER A 4 -17.20 -2.36 20.36
CA SER A 4 -16.31 -2.08 19.23
C SER A 4 -17.00 -1.13 18.26
N THR A 5 -16.46 0.07 18.13
CA THR A 5 -16.93 1.06 17.15
C THR A 5 -16.69 0.53 15.73
N PRO A 6 -17.66 0.63 14.81
CA PRO A 6 -17.46 0.31 13.40
C PRO A 6 -16.37 1.18 12.78
N LEU A 7 -15.58 0.60 11.88
CA LEU A 7 -14.61 1.34 11.09
C LEU A 7 -15.31 2.13 10.00
N THR A 8 -14.79 3.32 9.71
CA THR A 8 -15.16 4.13 8.55
C THR A 8 -14.11 3.97 7.45
N MET A 9 -14.43 4.41 6.23
CA MET A 9 -13.42 4.44 5.15
C MET A 9 -12.22 5.34 5.49
N GLU A 10 -12.45 6.42 6.26
CA GLU A 10 -11.41 7.37 6.69
C GLU A 10 -10.44 6.74 7.70
N ASP A 11 -10.81 5.64 8.35
CA ASP A 11 -9.89 4.92 9.25
C ASP A 11 -8.88 4.04 8.48
N MET A 12 -9.04 3.88 7.16
CA MET A 12 -8.33 2.89 6.35
C MET A 12 -7.27 3.50 5.43
N HIS A 13 -6.34 4.25 6.01
CA HIS A 13 -5.24 4.89 5.28
C HIS A 13 -4.08 3.95 4.89
N VAL A 14 -4.14 2.68 5.28
CA VAL A 14 -3.03 1.71 5.06
C VAL A 14 -2.99 1.14 3.64
N ASN A 15 -4.04 1.34 2.85
CA ASN A 15 -4.15 0.86 1.47
C ASN A 15 -4.91 1.90 0.63
N GLY A 16 -4.35 2.29 -0.52
CA GLY A 16 -4.93 3.32 -1.37
C GLY A 16 -6.25 2.94 -2.07
N SER A 17 -6.70 1.69 -2.00
CA SER A 17 -7.94 1.27 -2.66
C SER A 17 -9.18 1.70 -1.87
N CYS A 18 -9.97 2.60 -2.45
CA CYS A 18 -11.27 2.99 -1.92
C CYS A 18 -12.21 1.79 -1.81
N ARG A 19 -12.10 0.85 -2.75
CA ARG A 19 -12.92 -0.35 -2.80
C ARG A 19 -12.62 -1.32 -1.66
N PHE A 20 -11.34 -1.51 -1.36
CA PHE A 20 -10.91 -2.29 -0.20
C PHE A 20 -11.37 -1.64 1.11
N ALA A 21 -11.16 -0.32 1.25
CA ALA A 21 -11.56 0.43 2.42
C ALA A 21 -13.07 0.34 2.69
N ALA A 22 -13.90 0.53 1.66
CA ALA A 22 -15.35 0.42 1.76
C ALA A 22 -15.81 -0.98 2.20
N ALA A 23 -15.23 -2.03 1.62
CA ALA A 23 -15.58 -3.40 1.94
C ALA A 23 -15.18 -3.80 3.37
N MET A 24 -14.01 -3.37 3.82
CA MET A 24 -13.55 -3.59 5.19
C MET A 24 -14.39 -2.82 6.22
N ALA A 25 -14.76 -1.57 5.93
CA ALA A 25 -15.67 -0.79 6.75
C ALA A 25 -17.05 -1.49 6.87
N ALA A 26 -17.60 -1.97 5.75
CA ALA A 26 -18.86 -2.71 5.72
C ALA A 26 -18.82 -4.07 6.44
N ALA A 27 -17.65 -4.71 6.50
CA ALA A 27 -17.44 -5.96 7.23
C ALA A 27 -17.18 -5.76 8.73
N SER A 28 -16.93 -4.54 9.17
CA SER A 28 -16.69 -4.18 10.57
C SER A 28 -18.01 -4.00 11.37
N PRO A 29 -18.01 -4.07 12.71
CA PRO A 29 -16.87 -4.28 13.59
C PRO A 29 -16.40 -5.75 13.65
N PHE A 30 -15.09 -5.95 13.84
CA PHE A 30 -14.50 -7.28 14.01
C PHE A 30 -14.39 -7.67 15.49
N ALA A 31 -14.56 -8.96 15.80
CA ALA A 31 -14.44 -9.47 17.16
C ALA A 31 -12.98 -9.54 17.65
N SER A 32 -12.02 -9.67 16.74
CA SER A 32 -10.59 -9.69 17.03
C SER A 32 -9.75 -9.19 15.85
N LEU A 33 -8.46 -8.94 16.10
CA LEU A 33 -7.49 -8.66 15.02
C LEU A 33 -7.37 -9.84 14.04
N ALA A 34 -7.45 -11.09 14.54
CA ALA A 34 -7.39 -12.27 13.67
C ALA A 34 -8.58 -12.31 12.69
N ASP A 35 -9.78 -11.99 13.17
CA ASP A 35 -10.97 -11.90 12.32
C ASP A 35 -10.85 -10.79 11.28
N ALA A 36 -10.29 -9.63 11.68
CA ALA A 36 -10.03 -8.52 10.77
C ALA A 36 -9.02 -8.90 9.67
N LEU A 37 -7.94 -9.61 10.00
CA LEU A 37 -6.93 -10.06 9.04
C LEU A 37 -7.49 -11.12 8.06
N LEU A 38 -8.32 -12.05 8.55
CA LEU A 38 -9.01 -13.03 7.71
C LEU A 38 -9.99 -12.35 6.74
N ALA A 39 -10.75 -11.36 7.24
CA ALA A 39 -11.64 -10.56 6.41
C ALA A 39 -10.86 -9.78 5.34
N ALA A 40 -9.78 -9.10 5.73
CA ALA A 40 -8.91 -8.35 4.83
C ALA A 40 -8.36 -9.23 3.70
N HIS A 41 -7.82 -10.40 4.03
CA HIS A 41 -7.28 -11.32 3.04
C HIS A 41 -8.35 -11.79 2.05
N ARG A 42 -9.53 -12.17 2.57
CA ARG A 42 -10.68 -12.60 1.75
C ARG A 42 -11.16 -11.48 0.82
N ILE A 43 -11.35 -10.27 1.35
CA ILE A 43 -11.81 -9.10 0.59
C ILE A 43 -10.80 -8.74 -0.49
N TRP A 44 -9.52 -8.63 -0.12
CA TRP A 44 -8.45 -8.26 -1.06
C TRP A 44 -8.35 -9.20 -2.25
N LEU A 45 -8.44 -10.51 -2.01
CA LEU A 45 -8.27 -11.53 -3.06
C LEU A 45 -9.53 -11.80 -3.87
N ASN A 46 -10.73 -11.61 -3.31
CA ASN A 46 -11.98 -12.09 -3.93
C ASN A 46 -12.98 -10.98 -4.25
N GLU A 47 -12.87 -9.80 -3.64
CA GLU A 47 -13.86 -8.71 -3.78
C GLU A 47 -13.25 -7.44 -4.41
N VAL A 48 -11.96 -7.20 -4.22
CA VAL A 48 -11.26 -6.09 -4.88
C VAL A 48 -10.85 -6.52 -6.29
N ASP A 49 -11.33 -5.79 -7.29
CA ASP A 49 -10.99 -6.02 -8.68
C ASP A 49 -9.66 -5.34 -9.06
N VAL A 50 -9.25 -5.56 -10.31
CA VAL A 50 -8.02 -5.00 -10.87
C VAL A 50 -7.96 -3.47 -10.73
N ASN A 51 -9.08 -2.76 -10.88
CA ASN A 51 -9.10 -1.30 -10.72
C ASN A 51 -8.79 -0.90 -9.28
N GLY A 52 -9.38 -1.59 -8.29
CA GLY A 52 -9.05 -1.36 -6.89
C GLY A 52 -7.59 -1.68 -6.56
N TRP A 53 -7.02 -2.74 -7.14
CA TRP A 53 -5.59 -3.02 -7.00
C TRP A 53 -4.71 -1.92 -7.60
N LEU A 54 -5.02 -1.45 -8.82
CA LEU A 54 -4.26 -0.40 -9.48
C LEU A 54 -4.35 0.94 -8.73
N GLU A 55 -5.50 1.25 -8.14
CA GLU A 55 -5.67 2.41 -7.25
C GLU A 55 -4.76 2.30 -6.02
N ALA A 56 -4.74 1.14 -5.37
CA ALA A 56 -3.83 0.89 -4.25
C ALA A 56 -2.37 1.08 -4.68
N PHE A 57 -1.96 0.50 -5.82
CA PHE A 57 -0.59 0.60 -6.31
C PHE A 57 -0.20 2.05 -6.63
N ALA A 58 -1.12 2.83 -7.21
CA ALA A 58 -0.89 4.23 -7.55
C ALA A 58 -0.66 5.13 -6.32
N ALA A 59 -1.13 4.73 -5.14
CA ALA A 59 -0.89 5.45 -3.90
C ALA A 59 0.53 5.28 -3.33
N HIS A 60 1.30 4.31 -3.83
CA HIS A 60 2.67 4.06 -3.36
C HIS A 60 3.72 4.87 -4.16
N PRO A 61 4.68 5.51 -3.48
CA PRO A 61 5.82 6.11 -4.16
C PRO A 61 6.73 5.02 -4.74
N ALA A 62 7.36 5.31 -5.88
CA ALA A 62 8.40 4.43 -6.43
C ALA A 62 9.58 4.33 -5.46
N ILE A 63 10.18 3.15 -5.36
CA ILE A 63 11.29 2.91 -4.42
C ILE A 63 12.46 3.82 -4.76
N GLY A 64 13.01 4.49 -3.74
CA GLY A 64 14.12 5.45 -3.89
C GLY A 64 13.68 6.88 -4.20
N THR A 65 12.37 7.15 -4.33
CA THR A 65 11.87 8.52 -4.48
C THR A 65 12.01 9.26 -3.15
N THR A 66 12.59 10.46 -3.18
CA THR A 66 12.57 11.39 -2.05
C THR A 66 11.71 12.59 -2.41
N SER A 67 10.58 12.76 -1.71
CA SER A 67 9.71 13.93 -1.85
C SER A 67 9.13 14.32 -0.49
N PRO A 68 8.92 15.63 -0.22
CA PRO A 68 8.21 16.09 0.97
C PRO A 68 6.81 15.46 1.09
N SER A 69 6.17 15.16 -0.04
CA SER A 69 4.82 14.57 -0.11
C SER A 69 4.74 13.09 0.27
N ILE A 70 5.88 12.40 0.43
CA ILE A 70 5.89 10.99 0.84
C ILE A 70 5.59 10.90 2.34
N SER A 71 4.69 9.97 2.69
CA SER A 71 4.30 9.69 4.07
C SER A 71 5.52 9.34 4.93
N LYS A 72 5.43 9.62 6.23
CA LYS A 72 6.49 9.24 7.19
C LYS A 72 6.74 7.74 7.17
N TRP A 73 5.68 6.94 7.07
CA TRP A 73 5.74 5.48 7.00
C TRP A 73 6.56 4.99 5.80
N SER A 74 6.27 5.48 4.59
CA SER A 74 7.02 5.06 3.40
C SER A 74 8.48 5.50 3.42
N LYS A 75 8.81 6.61 4.10
CA LYS A 75 10.21 7.01 4.32
C LYS A 75 10.94 6.04 5.24
N GLU A 76 10.27 5.54 6.27
CA GLU A 76 10.83 4.56 7.21
C GLU A 76 11.03 3.19 6.53
N GLU A 77 10.04 2.70 5.79
CA GLU A 77 10.14 1.44 5.01
C GLU A 77 11.32 1.45 4.03
N GLN A 78 11.54 2.57 3.34
CA GLN A 78 12.60 2.66 2.33
C GLN A 78 13.94 3.18 2.88
N SER A 79 14.06 3.36 4.20
CA SER A 79 15.23 4.00 4.82
C SER A 79 16.54 3.25 4.57
N ALA A 80 16.51 1.92 4.57
CA ALA A 80 17.68 1.10 4.28
C ALA A 80 18.16 1.28 2.82
N ALA A 81 17.23 1.30 1.87
CA ALA A 81 17.53 1.52 0.47
C ALA A 81 18.11 2.92 0.23
N ILE A 82 17.54 3.95 0.86
CA ILE A 82 17.99 5.34 0.69
C ILE A 82 19.34 5.58 1.38
N SER A 83 19.57 5.03 2.57
CA SER A 83 20.80 5.29 3.34
C SER A 83 22.03 4.56 2.82
N THR A 84 21.85 3.48 2.07
CA THR A 84 22.95 2.65 1.54
C THR A 84 23.17 2.81 0.04
N ALA A 85 22.28 3.51 -0.67
CA ALA A 85 22.41 3.71 -2.10
C ALA A 85 23.59 4.65 -2.43
N THR A 86 24.42 4.18 -3.36
CA THR A 86 25.35 5.06 -4.09
C THR A 86 24.61 5.83 -5.18
N ASP A 87 25.24 6.84 -5.77
CA ASP A 87 24.69 7.54 -6.94
C ASP A 87 24.40 6.57 -8.10
N SER A 88 25.30 5.59 -8.34
CA SER A 88 25.11 4.55 -9.36
C SER A 88 23.91 3.66 -9.04
N THR A 89 23.77 3.22 -7.78
CA THR A 89 22.63 2.40 -7.34
C THR A 89 21.31 3.15 -7.48
N SER A 90 21.31 4.45 -7.15
CA SER A 90 20.12 5.30 -7.28
C SER A 90 19.70 5.48 -8.74
N GLN A 91 20.69 5.68 -9.63
CA GLN A 91 20.46 5.77 -11.07
C GLN A 91 19.88 4.46 -11.64
N GLU A 92 20.49 3.33 -11.31
CA GLU A 92 20.01 2.01 -11.73
C GLU A 92 18.58 1.73 -11.21
N LEU A 93 18.30 2.09 -9.96
CA LEU A 93 16.97 1.92 -9.38
C LEU A 93 15.91 2.76 -10.12
N ALA A 94 16.25 4.00 -10.49
CA ALA A 94 15.36 4.84 -11.30
C ALA A 94 15.12 4.24 -12.70
N GLU A 95 16.16 3.72 -13.35
CA GLU A 95 16.05 3.05 -14.65
C GLU A 95 15.18 1.79 -14.59
N TRP A 96 15.36 0.96 -13.56
CA TRP A 96 14.56 -0.27 -13.39
C TRP A 96 13.11 0.03 -13.04
N ASN A 97 12.85 1.06 -12.22
CA ASN A 97 11.48 1.54 -12.00
C ASN A 97 10.80 1.97 -13.31
N ALA A 98 11.52 2.68 -14.19
CA ALA A 98 11.01 3.10 -15.49
C ALA A 98 10.70 1.89 -16.40
N LYS A 99 11.66 0.95 -16.54
CA LYS A 99 11.48 -0.29 -17.33
C LYS A 99 10.34 -1.15 -16.80
N TYR A 100 10.19 -1.26 -15.48
CA TYR A 100 9.08 -2.01 -14.88
C TYR A 100 7.74 -1.35 -15.22
N ARG A 101 7.62 -0.04 -15.05
CA ARG A 101 6.40 0.70 -15.38
C ARG A 101 6.06 0.63 -16.86
N GLU A 102 7.04 0.73 -17.75
CA GLU A 102 6.83 0.57 -19.19
C GLU A 102 6.26 -0.82 -19.52
N LYS A 103 6.78 -1.86 -18.86
CA LYS A 103 6.34 -3.24 -19.10
C LYS A 103 4.97 -3.57 -18.50
N PHE A 104 4.67 -3.11 -17.29
CA PHE A 104 3.51 -3.56 -16.51
C PHE A 104 2.43 -2.49 -16.32
N GLY A 105 2.75 -1.21 -16.52
CA GLY A 105 1.81 -0.09 -16.42
C GLY A 105 1.64 0.51 -15.01
N PHE A 106 2.27 -0.04 -13.98
CA PHE A 106 2.18 0.42 -12.59
C PHE A 106 3.54 0.41 -11.88
N VAL A 107 3.58 0.94 -10.65
CA VAL A 107 4.82 1.05 -9.86
C VAL A 107 5.32 -0.31 -9.40
N PHE A 108 6.64 -0.49 -9.31
CA PHE A 108 7.21 -1.67 -8.66
C PHE A 108 6.97 -1.61 -7.15
N MET A 109 6.50 -2.72 -6.57
CA MET A 109 6.21 -2.83 -5.14
C MET A 109 6.85 -4.07 -4.54
N ILE A 110 7.37 -3.92 -3.32
CA ILE A 110 7.90 -4.99 -2.48
C ILE A 110 7.65 -4.62 -1.01
N CYS A 111 7.62 -5.61 -0.13
CA CYS A 111 7.72 -5.36 1.32
C CYS A 111 9.18 -4.97 1.61
N ALA A 112 9.41 -3.68 1.88
CA ALA A 112 10.74 -3.07 2.02
C ALA A 112 11.26 -3.12 3.46
#